data_AF-R7BMI8-F1
#
_entry.id   AF-R7BMI8-F1
#
_cell.length_a   1.000
_cell.length_b   1.000
_cell.length_c   1.000
_cell.angle_alpha   90.00
_cell.angle_beta   90.00
_cell.angle_gamma   90.00
#
_symmetry.space_group_name_H-M   'P 1'
#
loop_
_entity.id
_entity.type
_entity.pdbx_description
1 polymer ?
#
loop_
_entity_poly.entity_id
_entity_poly.type
_entity_poly.pdbx_seq_one_letter_code
_entity_poly.pdbx_strand_id
1 'polypeptide(L)'
;MLNIVLIGLAKELPKQDDKYELHRLLGALLSQKLTSNEKLNIIEKEYNIPLEENIRRDVSVMCNLSQGIVDDTKVEVITDVVLNMYENKFSLEQIALATKKSIAEAEAIIKKKESVLA
;
A
#
# COMPACT_ATOMS: atom_id res chain seq x y z
N MET A 1 -24.27 14.10 -21.15
CA MET A 1 -24.90 13.66 -19.88
C MET A 1 -23.89 12.78 -19.17
N LEU A 2 -23.66 13.01 -17.87
CA LEU A 2 -22.78 12.19 -17.05
C LEU A 2 -23.67 11.29 -16.19
N ASN A 3 -23.55 9.98 -16.36
CA ASN A 3 -24.23 9.00 -15.52
C ASN A 3 -23.25 8.55 -14.43
N ILE A 4 -23.56 8.88 -13.19
CA ILE A 4 -22.72 8.53 -12.04
C ILE A 4 -23.44 7.42 -11.26
N VAL A 5 -22.75 6.31 -11.05
CA VAL A 5 -23.20 5.20 -10.19
C VAL A 5 -22.30 5.17 -8.96
N LEU A 6 -22.90 5.29 -7.78
CA LEU A 6 -22.22 5.14 -6.50
C LEU A 6 -22.48 3.73 -5.95
N ILE A 7 -21.42 2.98 -5.68
CA ILE A 7 -21.49 1.65 -5.08
C ILE A 7 -20.71 1.69 -3.76
N GLY A 8 -21.39 1.41 -2.65
CA GLY A 8 -20.77 1.32 -1.34
C GLY A 8 -20.21 -0.08 -1.09
N LEU A 9 -18.92 -0.18 -0.79
CA LEU A 9 -18.28 -1.45 -0.45
C LEU A 9 -18.06 -1.58 1.05
N ALA A 10 -18.26 -2.78 1.58
CA ALA A 10 -17.98 -3.08 2.98
C ALA A 10 -16.47 -3.05 3.26
N LYS A 11 -16.09 -2.69 4.49
CA LYS A 11 -14.68 -2.70 4.93
C LYS A 11 -14.07 -4.09 4.96
N GLU A 12 -14.90 -5.09 5.21
CA GLU A 12 -14.50 -6.49 5.19
C GLU A 12 -15.07 -7.18 3.96
N LEU A 13 -14.29 -8.10 3.41
CA LEU A 13 -14.71 -8.86 2.24
C LEU A 13 -15.87 -9.77 2.67
N PRO A 14 -17.08 -9.60 2.10
CA PRO A 14 -18.21 -10.47 2.42
C PRO A 14 -17.90 -11.91 2.00
N LYS A 15 -18.43 -12.92 2.71
CA LYS A 15 -18.28 -14.33 2.31
C LYS A 15 -18.87 -14.56 0.92
N GLN A 16 -18.40 -15.60 0.23
CA GLN A 16 -18.98 -16.03 -1.04
C GLN A 16 -20.42 -16.50 -0.81
N ASP A 17 -21.37 -15.82 -1.44
CA ASP A 17 -22.81 -16.01 -1.29
C ASP A 17 -23.52 -15.35 -2.50
N ASP A 18 -24.50 -16.05 -3.06
CA ASP A 18 -25.20 -15.68 -4.29
C ASP A 18 -25.82 -14.27 -4.24
N LYS A 19 -26.14 -13.79 -3.04
CA LYS A 19 -26.79 -12.50 -2.81
C LYS A 19 -25.89 -11.28 -3.05
N TYR A 20 -24.58 -11.42 -2.85
CA TYR A 20 -23.64 -10.29 -2.82
C TYR A 20 -22.47 -10.42 -3.80
N GLU A 21 -22.63 -11.24 -4.85
CA GLU A 21 -21.57 -11.57 -5.81
C GLU A 21 -20.86 -10.35 -6.40
N LEU A 22 -21.60 -9.34 -6.88
CA LEU A 22 -20.97 -8.12 -7.41
C LEU A 22 -20.21 -7.34 -6.33
N HIS A 23 -20.75 -7.26 -5.12
CA HIS A 23 -20.09 -6.55 -4.01
C HIS A 23 -18.83 -7.30 -3.55
N ARG A 24 -18.85 -8.64 -3.60
CA ARG A 24 -17.67 -9.46 -3.29
C ARG A 24 -16.60 -9.30 -4.36
N LEU A 25 -16.95 -9.37 -5.64
CA LEU A 25 -16.00 -9.17 -6.73
C LEU A 25 -15.34 -7.78 -6.65
N LEU A 26 -16.15 -6.72 -6.56
CA LEU A 26 -15.64 -5.35 -6.44
C LEU A 26 -14.86 -5.15 -5.13
N GLY A 27 -15.34 -5.73 -4.04
CA GLY A 27 -14.67 -5.72 -2.73
C GLY A 27 -13.31 -6.41 -2.77
N ALA A 28 -13.18 -7.54 -3.47
CA ALA A 28 -11.92 -8.25 -3.63
C ALA A 28 -10.93 -7.42 -4.47
N LEU A 29 -11.37 -6.95 -5.62
CA LEU A 29 -10.58 -6.13 -6.54
C LEU A 29 -10.01 -4.88 -5.86
N LEU A 30 -10.86 -4.14 -5.15
CA LEU A 30 -10.52 -2.85 -4.55
C LEU A 30 -10.00 -2.94 -3.11
N SER A 31 -9.92 -4.15 -2.54
CA SER A 31 -9.41 -4.35 -1.18
C SER A 31 -7.94 -3.93 -1.07
N GLN A 32 -7.63 -3.15 -0.04
CA GLN A 32 -6.25 -2.85 0.39
C GLN A 32 -5.64 -3.96 1.24
N LYS A 33 -6.46 -4.90 1.74
CA LYS A 33 -5.99 -6.01 2.60
C LYS A 33 -5.55 -7.24 1.82
N LEU A 34 -6.07 -7.41 0.60
CA LEU A 34 -5.74 -8.56 -0.24
C LEU A 34 -4.51 -8.25 -1.10
N THR A 35 -3.60 -9.21 -1.16
CA THR A 35 -2.49 -9.21 -2.09
C THR A 35 -2.97 -9.39 -3.53
N SER A 36 -2.17 -8.98 -4.52
CA SER A 36 -2.49 -9.17 -5.94
C SER A 36 -2.79 -10.63 -6.28
N ASN A 37 -2.08 -11.59 -5.68
CA ASN A 37 -2.29 -13.02 -5.91
C ASN A 37 -3.63 -13.50 -5.34
N GLU A 38 -4.03 -13.04 -4.15
CA GLU A 38 -5.34 -13.37 -3.58
C GLU A 38 -6.48 -12.83 -4.44
N LYS A 39 -6.34 -11.61 -4.96
CA LYS A 39 -7.31 -11.02 -5.89
C LYS A 39 -7.44 -11.85 -7.17
N LEU A 40 -6.32 -12.19 -7.80
CA LEU A 40 -6.30 -13.03 -9.00
C LEU A 40 -6.92 -14.40 -8.74
N ASN A 41 -6.64 -15.01 -7.59
CA ASN A 41 -7.20 -16.31 -7.22
C ASN A 41 -8.73 -16.25 -7.02
N ILE A 42 -9.26 -15.17 -6.47
CA ILE A 42 -10.73 -14.95 -6.35
C ILE A 42 -11.36 -14.82 -7.75
N ILE A 43 -10.78 -13.98 -8.62
CA ILE A 43 -11.24 -13.75 -10.00
C ILE A 43 -11.28 -15.07 -10.78
N GLU A 44 -10.25 -15.88 -10.66
CA GLU A 44 -10.12 -17.14 -11.38
C GLU A 44 -11.03 -18.25 -10.83
N LYS A 45 -11.04 -18.46 -9.51
CA LYS A 45 -11.69 -19.62 -8.91
C LYS A 45 -13.14 -19.40 -8.52
N GLU A 46 -13.51 -18.18 -8.17
CA GLU A 46 -14.88 -17.88 -7.73
C GLU A 46 -15.75 -17.35 -8.88
N TYR A 47 -15.14 -16.65 -9.84
CA TYR A 47 -15.84 -16.03 -10.96
C TYR A 47 -15.54 -16.67 -12.32
N ASN A 48 -14.66 -17.67 -12.37
CA ASN A 48 -14.23 -18.34 -13.60
C ASN A 48 -13.75 -17.37 -14.70
N ILE A 49 -13.15 -16.25 -14.30
CA ILE A 49 -12.58 -15.28 -15.23
C ILE A 49 -11.14 -15.71 -15.53
N PRO A 50 -10.78 -16.00 -16.80
CA PRO A 50 -9.45 -16.46 -17.16
C PRO A 50 -8.37 -15.42 -16.82
N LEU A 51 -7.25 -15.87 -16.25
CA LEU A 51 -6.13 -14.99 -15.90
C LEU A 51 -5.18 -14.76 -17.08
N GLU A 52 -5.69 -14.09 -18.11
CA GLU A 52 -4.89 -13.58 -19.23
C GLU A 52 -3.84 -12.53 -18.74
N GLU A 53 -2.78 -12.32 -19.52
CA GLU A 53 -1.68 -11.41 -19.14
C GLU A 53 -2.13 -9.95 -18.94
N ASN A 54 -3.11 -9.49 -19.72
CA ASN A 54 -3.75 -8.20 -19.56
C ASN A 54 -4.40 -8.04 -18.16
N ILE A 55 -5.19 -9.01 -17.72
CA ILE A 55 -5.88 -8.99 -16.42
C ILE A 55 -4.87 -9.01 -15.29
N ARG A 56 -3.82 -9.83 -15.40
CA ARG A 56 -2.73 -9.86 -14.41
C ARG A 56 -2.03 -8.51 -14.30
N ARG A 57 -1.78 -7.85 -15.44
CA ARG A 57 -1.17 -6.52 -15.49
C ARG A 57 -2.09 -5.46 -14.90
N ASP A 58 -3.38 -5.47 -15.25
CA ASP A 58 -4.35 -4.49 -14.79
C ASP A 58 -4.58 -4.57 -13.28
N VAL A 59 -4.69 -5.78 -12.72
CA VAL A 59 -4.78 -6.00 -11.27
C VAL A 59 -3.52 -5.51 -10.55
N SER A 60 -2.33 -5.74 -11.15
CA SER A 60 -1.07 -5.26 -10.59
C SER A 60 -1.00 -3.72 -10.53
N VAL A 61 -1.34 -3.04 -11.64
CA VAL A 61 -1.39 -1.57 -11.70
C VAL A 61 -2.38 -1.01 -10.69
N MET A 62 -3.57 -1.61 -10.56
CA MET A 62 -4.59 -1.17 -9.63
C MET A 62 -4.17 -1.34 -8.15
N CYS A 63 -3.49 -2.42 -7.81
CA CYS A 63 -2.90 -2.61 -6.48
C CYS A 63 -1.86 -1.51 -6.18
N ASN A 64 -0.98 -1.21 -7.15
CA ASN A 64 0.03 -0.15 -6.98
C ASN A 64 -0.61 1.23 -6.80
N LEU A 65 -1.70 1.52 -7.52
CA LEU A 65 -2.47 2.76 -7.33
C LEU A 65 -3.08 2.84 -5.93
N SER A 66 -3.60 1.73 -5.38
CA SER A 66 -4.10 1.69 -4.00
C SER A 66 -3.02 1.83 -2.93
N GLN A 67 -1.77 1.49 -3.27
CA GLN A 67 -0.61 1.55 -2.37
C GLN A 67 0.10 2.92 -2.40
N GLY A 68 0.06 3.61 -3.55
CA GLY A 68 0.86 4.81 -3.85
C GLY A 68 0.56 6.08 -3.03
N ILE A 69 -0.30 6.01 -2.00
CA ILE A 69 -0.57 7.15 -1.11
C ILE A 69 -0.06 6.90 0.32
N VAL A 70 -0.02 5.63 0.77
CA VAL A 70 0.28 5.31 2.18
C VAL A 70 1.78 5.17 2.44
N ASP A 71 2.55 4.68 1.47
CA ASP A 71 3.96 4.38 1.70
C ASP A 71 4.86 5.61 1.56
N ASP A 72 4.66 6.46 0.55
CA ASP A 72 5.48 7.66 0.37
C ASP A 72 5.32 8.63 1.54
N THR A 73 4.08 8.86 2.00
CA THR A 73 3.82 9.74 3.15
C THR A 73 4.46 9.22 4.45
N LYS A 74 4.47 7.89 4.68
CA LYS A 74 5.11 7.31 5.88
C LYS A 74 6.63 7.40 5.79
N VAL A 75 7.19 7.16 4.62
CA VAL A 75 8.65 7.24 4.40
C VAL A 75 9.13 8.68 4.56
N GLU A 76 8.39 9.66 4.02
CA GLU A 76 8.69 11.09 4.14
C GLU A 76 8.60 11.56 5.60
N VAL A 77 7.51 11.22 6.30
CA VAL A 77 7.35 11.55 7.73
C VAL A 77 8.44 10.92 8.60
N ILE A 78 8.78 9.64 8.38
CA ILE A 78 9.86 8.99 9.14
C ILE A 78 11.21 9.65 8.84
N THR A 79 11.45 10.03 7.58
CA THR A 79 12.67 10.73 7.17
C THR A 79 12.78 12.07 7.90
N ASP A 80 11.72 12.87 7.92
CA ASP A 80 11.71 14.17 8.60
C ASP A 80 11.93 14.03 10.11
N VAL A 81 11.32 13.02 10.75
CA VAL A 81 11.53 12.74 12.17
C VAL A 81 12.98 12.36 12.47
N VAL A 82 13.58 11.47 11.66
CA VAL A 82 15.00 11.08 11.80
C VAL A 82 15.91 12.30 11.71
N LEU A 83 15.68 13.15 10.71
CA LEU A 83 16.50 14.33 10.46
C LEU A 83 16.34 15.38 11.57
N ASN A 84 15.12 15.62 12.04
CA ASN A 84 14.87 16.54 13.14
C ASN A 84 15.56 16.08 14.43
N MET A 85 15.49 14.79 14.76
CA MET A 85 16.17 14.25 15.93
C MET A 85 17.70 14.34 15.79
N TYR A 86 18.24 14.09 14.60
CA TYR A 86 19.67 14.23 14.34
C TYR A 86 20.13 15.70 14.50
N GLU A 87 19.39 16.66 13.94
CA GLU A 87 19.65 18.10 14.10
C GLU A 87 19.59 18.55 15.58
N ASN A 88 18.74 17.90 16.38
CA ASN A 88 18.65 18.10 17.83
C ASN A 88 19.65 17.27 18.66
N LYS A 89 20.66 16.66 18.01
CA LYS A 89 21.78 15.92 18.63
C LYS A 89 21.38 14.66 19.41
N PHE A 90 20.28 14.01 19.04
CA PHE A 90 19.96 12.68 19.54
C PHE A 90 20.98 11.65 19.02
N SER A 91 21.27 10.61 19.80
CA SER A 91 22.16 9.54 19.36
C SER A 91 21.49 8.63 18.33
N LEU A 92 22.28 7.96 17.50
CA LEU A 92 21.74 7.03 16.48
C LEU A 92 20.94 5.89 17.13
N GLU A 93 21.32 5.44 18.32
CA GLU A 93 20.58 4.43 19.08
C GLU A 93 19.21 4.95 19.52
N GLN A 94 19.12 6.21 19.97
CA GLN A 94 17.85 6.83 20.36
C GLN A 94 16.93 7.04 19.16
N ILE A 95 17.49 7.46 18.02
CA ILE A 95 16.74 7.65 16.76
C ILE A 95 16.21 6.30 16.27
N ALA A 96 17.07 5.27 16.21
CA ALA A 96 16.70 3.91 15.83
C ALA A 96 15.55 3.37 16.71
N LEU A 97 15.68 3.54 18.03
CA LEU A 97 14.67 3.13 19.00
C LEU A 97 13.33 3.86 18.79
N ALA A 98 13.34 5.18 18.64
CA ALA A 98 12.13 6.00 18.51
C ALA A 98 11.40 5.76 17.17
N THR A 99 12.15 5.52 16.10
CA THR A 99 11.61 5.36 14.74
C THR A 99 11.36 3.90 14.36
N LYS A 100 11.69 2.95 15.25
CA LYS A 100 11.63 1.50 14.99
C LYS A 100 12.43 1.09 13.74
N LYS A 101 13.58 1.75 13.55
CA LYS A 101 14.53 1.50 12.46
C LYS A 101 15.80 0.89 13.02
N SER A 102 16.57 0.24 12.16
CA SER A 102 17.95 -0.11 12.49
C SER A 102 18.85 1.13 12.49
N ILE A 103 19.96 1.06 13.21
CA ILE A 103 20.99 2.13 13.22
C ILE A 103 21.47 2.40 11.78
N ALA A 104 21.70 1.34 10.99
CA ALA A 104 22.14 1.46 9.60
C ALA A 104 21.11 2.18 8.70
N GLU A 105 19.80 1.95 8.91
CA GLU A 105 18.76 2.69 8.18
C GLU A 105 18.73 4.17 8.55
N ALA A 106 18.90 4.51 9.83
CA ALA A 106 18.96 5.89 10.28
C ALA A 106 20.18 6.63 9.70
N GLU A 107 21.36 5.99 9.69
CA GLU A 107 22.58 6.51 9.06
C GLU A 107 22.41 6.75 7.55
N ALA A 108 21.78 5.80 6.85
CA ALA A 108 21.53 5.93 5.41
C ALA A 108 20.64 7.14 5.08
N ILE A 109 19.62 7.39 5.91
CA ILE A 109 18.72 8.54 5.76
C ILE A 109 19.49 9.86 5.95
N ILE A 110 20.30 9.97 7.01
CA ILE A 110 21.10 11.17 7.30
C ILE A 110 22.09 11.44 6.16
N LYS A 111 22.83 10.43 5.74
CA LYS A 111 23.84 10.54 4.66
C LYS A 111 23.22 10.93 3.32
N LYS A 112 22.01 10.45 3.02
CA LYS A 112 21.28 10.82 1.82
C LYS A 112 20.95 12.31 1.80
N LYS A 113 20.54 12.91 2.92
CA LYS A 113 20.32 14.37 3.02
C LYS A 113 21.61 15.15 2.80
N GLU A 114 22.71 14.75 3.43
CA GLU A 114 24.02 15.41 3.28
C GLU A 114 24.50 15.41 1.81
N SER A 115 24.27 14.31 1.08
CA SER A 115 24.63 14.22 -0.34
C SER A 115 23.77 15.07 -1.29
N VAL A 116 22.58 15.49 -0.85
CA VAL A 116 21.67 16.36 -1.63
C VAL A 116 21.93 17.85 -1.37
N LEU A 117 22.58 18.16 -0.24
CA LEU A 117 22.98 19.52 0.16
C LEU A 117 24.44 19.87 -0.20
N ALA A 118 25.20 18.91 -0.73
CA ALA A 118 26.58 19.08 -1.22
C ALA A 118 26.60 19.35 -2.74
#